data_AF-A0A661YKB7-F1
#
_entry.id   AF-A0A661YKB7-F1
#
_cell.length_a   1.000
_cell.length_b   1.000
_cell.length_c   1.000
_cell.angle_alpha   90.00
_cell.angle_beta   90.00
_cell.angle_gamma   90.00
#
_symmetry.space_group_name_H-M   'P 1'
#
loop_
_entity.id
_entity.type
_entity.pdbx_description
1 polymer ?
#
loop_
_entity_poly.entity_id
_entity_poly.type
_entity_poly.pdbx_seq_one_letter_code
_entity_poly.pdbx_strand_id
1 'polypeptide(L)' 'MKALKEKLEEKIEAHRPRVKKLLQEHGEKVINEVTVQQVIGGMRGIKSLVTDIS' A
#
# COMPACT_ATOMS: atom_id res chain seq x y z
N MET A 1 -22.04 22.13 1.37
CA MET A 1 -21.01 21.30 2.05
C MET A 1 -21.19 19.88 1.52
N LYS A 2 -20.22 19.31 0.78
CA LYS A 2 -20.36 17.91 0.31
C LYS A 2 -20.44 16.97 1.49
N ALA A 3 -21.31 15.96 1.41
CA ALA A 3 -21.41 14.94 2.43
C ALA A 3 -20.06 14.19 2.55
N LEU A 4 -19.74 13.66 3.74
CA LEU A 4 -18.50 12.90 3.95
C LEU A 4 -18.35 11.75 2.93
N LYS A 5 -19.48 11.13 2.56
CA LYS A 5 -19.53 10.04 1.58
C LYS A 5 -19.11 10.49 0.18
N GLU A 6 -19.62 11.63 -0.30
CA GLU A 6 -19.28 12.19 -1.62
C GLU A 6 -17.79 12.56 -1.70
N LYS A 7 -17.27 13.21 -0.64
CA LYS A 7 -15.84 13.54 -0.57
C LYS A 7 -14.95 12.28 -0.54
N LEU A 8 -15.40 11.21 0.11
CA LEU A 8 -14.67 9.95 0.17
C LEU A 8 -14.69 9.25 -1.19
N GLU A 9 -15.82 9.26 -1.88
CA GLU A 9 -15.97 8.69 -3.23
C GLU A 9 -15.01 9.36 -4.22
N GLU A 10 -14.94 10.70 -4.24
CA GLU A 10 -13.98 11.45 -5.06
C GLU A 10 -12.53 11.05 -4.80
N LYS A 11 -12.18 10.81 -3.52
CA LYS A 11 -10.83 10.35 -3.15
C LYS A 11 -10.57 8.92 -3.59
N ILE A 12 -11.56 8.02 -3.47
CA ILE A 12 -11.42 6.62 -3.88
C ILE A 12 -11.16 6.53 -5.38
N GLU A 13 -11.93 7.25 -6.19
CA GLU A 13 -11.77 7.24 -7.65
C GLU A 13 -10.41 7.81 -8.09
N ALA A 14 -9.87 8.80 -7.36
CA ALA A 14 -8.52 9.29 -7.60
C ALA A 14 -7.42 8.30 -7.15
N HIS A 15 -7.62 7.55 -6.06
CA HIS A 15 -6.62 6.62 -5.51
C HIS A 15 -6.49 5.31 -6.29
N ARG A 16 -7.59 4.75 -6.80
CA ARG A 16 -7.61 3.50 -7.57
C ARG A 16 -6.59 3.46 -8.73
N PRO A 17 -6.56 4.45 -9.65
CA PRO A 17 -5.61 4.43 -10.76
C PRO A 17 -4.16 4.58 -10.28
N ARG A 18 -3.91 5.30 -9.18
CA ARG A 18 -2.56 5.42 -8.57
C ARG A 18 -2.02 4.05 -8.17
N VAL A 19 -2.82 3.26 -7.45
CA VAL A 19 -2.42 1.90 -7.00
C VAL A 19 -2.24 0.96 -8.18
N LYS A 20 -3.15 1.01 -9.16
CA LYS A 20 -3.04 0.19 -10.38
C LYS A 20 -1.76 0.51 -11.15
N LYS A 21 -1.42 1.78 -11.32
CA LYS A 21 -0.21 2.23 -11.99
C LYS A 21 1.05 1.78 -11.24
N LEU A 22 1.08 1.93 -9.91
CA LEU A 22 2.20 1.47 -9.08
C LEU A 22 2.48 -0.03 -9.27
N LEU A 23 1.43 -0.86 -9.29
CA LEU A 23 1.57 -2.30 -9.52
C LEU A 23 2.03 -2.61 -10.95
N GLN A 24 1.50 -1.90 -11.95
CA GLN A 24 1.89 -2.11 -13.35
C GLN A 24 3.34 -1.73 -13.63
N GLU A 25 3.82 -0.61 -13.06
CA GLU A 25 5.16 -0.07 -13.34
C GLU A 25 6.25 -0.65 -12.43
N HIS A 26 5.88 -1.09 -11.22
CA HIS A 26 6.86 -1.46 -10.19
C HIS A 26 6.54 -2.78 -9.47
N GLY A 27 5.61 -3.60 -9.98
CA GLY A 27 5.18 -4.85 -9.35
C GLY A 27 6.31 -5.87 -9.10
N GLU A 28 7.34 -5.88 -9.95
CA GLU A 28 8.50 -6.78 -9.83
C GLU A 28 9.68 -6.15 -9.07
N LYS A 29 9.54 -4.90 -8.60
CA LYS A 29 10.62 -4.21 -7.90
C LYS A 29 10.79 -4.79 -6.50
N VAL A 30 11.98 -5.28 -6.19
CA VAL A 30 12.35 -5.71 -4.84
C VAL A 30 12.40 -4.48 -3.92
N ILE A 31 11.52 -4.43 -2.92
CA ILE A 31 11.42 -3.33 -1.96
C ILE A 31 12.07 -3.62 -0.59
N ASN A 32 12.36 -4.91 -0.33
CA ASN A 32 12.93 -5.38 0.92
C ASN A 32 13.45 -6.82 0.76
N GLU A 33 14.67 -7.09 1.23
CA GLU A 33 15.21 -8.44 1.37
C GLU A 33 14.78 -9.05 2.72
N VAL A 34 14.43 -10.35 2.71
CA VAL A 34 13.89 -11.06 3.87
C VAL A 34 14.83 -12.17 4.30
N THR A 35 15.19 -12.17 5.59
CA THR A 35 16.02 -13.22 6.21
C THR A 35 15.15 -14.21 7.00
N VAL A 36 15.69 -15.42 7.24
CA VAL A 36 15.00 -16.46 8.03
C VAL A 36 14.65 -15.96 9.44
N GLN A 37 15.56 -15.21 10.08
CA GLN A 37 15.32 -14.65 11.42
C GLN A 37 14.10 -13.71 11.45
N GLN A 38 13.89 -12.91 10.41
CA GLN A 38 12.74 -12.01 10.37
C GLN A 38 11.43 -12.77 10.21
N VAL A 39 11.43 -13.86 9.45
CA VAL A 39 10.25 -14.74 9.32
C VAL A 39 9.92 -15.39 10.66
N ILE A 40 10.91 -15.99 11.33
CA ILE A 40 10.72 -16.63 12.65
C ILE A 40 10.39 -15.60 13.74
N GLY A 41 10.96 -14.40 13.66
CA GLY A 41 10.82 -13.32 14.64
C GLY A 41 9.52 -12.51 14.55
N GLY A 42 8.58 -12.91 13.68
CA GLY A 42 7.28 -12.26 13.52
C GLY A 42 7.28 -11.07 12.55
N MET A 43 7.98 -11.20 11.42
CA MET A 43 8.05 -10.20 10.34
C MET A 43 8.61 -8.83 10.76
N ARG A 44 9.39 -8.77 11.84
CA ARG A 44 9.96 -7.49 12.31
C ARG A 44 10.89 -6.89 11.26
N GLY A 45 10.60 -5.64 10.90
CA GLY A 45 11.36 -4.91 9.88
C GLY A 45 11.06 -5.35 8.45
N ILE A 46 10.09 -6.25 8.21
CA ILE A 46 9.65 -6.60 6.86
C ILE A 46 8.61 -5.57 6.38
N LYS A 47 8.82 -4.98 5.20
CA LYS A 47 7.81 -4.15 4.53
C LYS A 47 6.78 -5.03 3.84
N SER A 48 5.69 -5.37 4.53
CA SER A 48 4.69 -6.34 4.08
C SER A 48 3.31 -5.76 3.74
N LEU A 49 3.04 -4.49 4.09
CA LEU A 49 1.73 -3.86 3.88
C LEU A 49 1.86 -2.37 3.55
N VAL A 50 0.83 -1.83 2.92
CA VAL A 50 0.69 -0.40 2.64
C VAL A 50 -0.46 0.15 3.48
N THR A 51 -0.20 1.22 4.23
CA THR A 51 -1.19 1.95 5.04
C THR A 51 -1.12 3.43 4.71
N ASP A 52 -2.26 4.03 4.36
CA ASP A 52 -2.36 5.45 3.99
C ASP A 52 -2.87 6.35 5.16
N ILE A 53 -3.19 5.78 6.33
CA ILE A 53 -3.95 6.47 7.41
C ILE A 53 -3.24 6.53 8.78
N SER A 54 -1.93 6.75 8.83
CA SER A 54 -1.19 6.87 10.10
C SER A 54 -0.01 7.82 9.97
#